data_AF-A0A7W9PM23-F1
#
_entry.id   AF-A0A7W9PM23-F1
#
_cell.length_a   1.000
_cell.length_b   1.000
_cell.length_c   1.000
_cell.angle_alpha   90.00
_cell.angle_beta   90.00
_cell.angle_gamma   90.00
#
_symmetry.space_group_name_H-M   'P 1'
#
loop_
_entity.id
_entity.type
_entity.pdbx_description
1 polymer ?
#
loop_
_entity_poly.entity_id
_entity_poly.type
_entity_poly.pdbx_seq_one_letter_code
_entity_poly.pdbx_strand_id
1 'polypeptide(L)'
;MAAGKGGKPSKEAKAAAKAARKQASKERRQQLWQAFQMQRKEDKLLLPLMIGAFVGIAVVLFVIGLIVHLQWFFLPVGLLLGALVAFIIFGRRVQRNVYARAEGQAGAAAWVLDNLQGKWRVTQGVAATTQLDAVHRVIGLPGVILVAEGSPSRVKSLLAQEKKKTARLVGDTPIYDIVIGNDEGQVPLKGLQRHLTKLPRNIDTKRMDLIEGRLSALATRGGPALPKGPLPSGAKMRGVQRTIRRR
;
A
#
# COMPACT_ATOMS: atom_id res chain seq x y z
N MET A 1 16.66 -1.87 50.73
CA MET A 1 16.44 -0.53 50.13
C MET A 1 14.96 -0.39 49.80
N ALA A 2 14.32 0.68 50.28
CA ALA A 2 12.87 0.83 50.31
C ALA A 2 12.25 1.11 48.92
N ALA A 3 11.16 0.42 48.61
CA ALA A 3 10.31 0.67 47.45
C ALA A 3 9.55 2.01 47.62
N GLY A 4 9.82 2.97 46.75
CA GLY A 4 9.15 4.28 46.72
C GLY A 4 7.70 4.16 46.26
N LYS A 5 6.77 4.56 47.14
CA LYS A 5 5.33 4.68 46.88
C LYS A 5 5.05 5.69 45.75
N GLY A 6 4.26 5.28 44.76
CA GLY A 6 3.75 6.14 43.70
C GLY A 6 2.90 7.29 44.24
N GLY A 7 3.42 8.51 44.13
CA GLY A 7 2.70 9.75 44.43
C GLY A 7 1.68 10.10 43.35
N LYS A 8 0.50 10.59 43.76
CA LYS A 8 -0.54 11.11 42.85
C LYS A 8 0.05 12.19 41.93
N PRO A 9 -0.24 12.18 40.61
CA PRO A 9 0.33 13.16 39.69
C PRO A 9 -0.07 14.59 40.11
N SER A 10 0.93 15.47 40.17
CA SER A 10 0.79 16.87 40.60
C SER A 10 -0.27 17.60 39.75
N LYS A 11 -0.93 18.61 40.33
CA LYS A 11 -1.97 19.39 39.63
C LYS A 11 -1.46 20.00 38.32
N GLU A 12 -0.17 20.33 38.27
CA GLU A 12 0.53 20.85 37.10
C GLU A 12 0.73 19.79 36.00
N ALA A 13 1.11 18.56 36.35
CA ALA A 13 1.19 17.45 35.40
C ALA A 13 -0.18 17.11 34.77
N LYS A 14 -1.27 17.21 35.57
CA LYS A 14 -2.65 17.05 35.08
C LYS A 14 -3.09 18.22 34.18
N ALA A 15 -2.68 19.45 34.50
CA ALA A 15 -2.98 20.64 33.70
C ALA A 15 -2.25 20.61 32.35
N ALA A 16 -0.96 20.26 32.34
CA ALA A 16 -0.16 20.07 31.14
C ALA A 16 -0.70 18.94 30.25
N ALA A 17 -1.07 17.79 30.83
CA ALA A 17 -1.70 16.70 30.09
C ALA A 17 -3.07 17.11 29.50
N LYS A 18 -3.86 17.92 30.21
CA LYS A 18 -5.15 18.45 29.72
C LYS A 18 -4.96 19.48 28.60
N ALA A 19 -3.94 20.33 28.69
CA ALA A 19 -3.56 21.28 27.64
C ALA A 19 -3.07 20.55 26.38
N ALA A 20 -2.18 19.57 26.53
CA ALA A 20 -1.70 18.73 25.43
C ALA A 20 -2.85 17.95 24.76
N ARG A 21 -3.78 17.37 25.53
CA ARG A 21 -4.97 16.70 24.98
C ARG A 21 -5.90 17.66 24.22
N LYS A 22 -6.08 18.89 24.72
CA LYS A 22 -6.88 19.92 24.03
C LYS A 22 -6.22 20.37 22.74
N GLN A 23 -4.90 20.56 22.73
CA GLN A 23 -4.15 20.94 21.54
C GLN A 23 -4.20 19.83 20.49
N ALA A 24 -3.91 18.59 20.87
CA ALA A 24 -4.03 17.41 20.01
C ALA A 24 -5.49 17.18 19.53
N SER A 25 -6.50 17.56 20.30
CA SER A 25 -7.90 17.52 19.85
C SER A 25 -8.20 18.59 18.80
N LYS A 26 -7.67 19.81 18.96
CA LYS A 26 -7.83 20.89 17.98
C LYS A 26 -7.13 20.56 16.67
N GLU A 27 -5.90 20.09 16.73
CA GLU A 27 -5.11 19.69 15.55
C GLU A 27 -5.79 18.54 14.81
N ARG A 28 -6.25 17.50 15.50
CA ARG A 28 -7.05 16.43 14.88
C ARG A 28 -8.32 16.95 14.22
N ARG A 29 -9.03 17.89 14.85
CA ARG A 29 -10.22 18.50 14.26
C ARG A 29 -9.90 19.30 13.00
N GLN A 30 -8.82 20.07 13.01
CA GLN A 30 -8.36 20.83 11.85
C GLN A 30 -7.93 19.92 10.71
N GLN A 31 -7.19 18.84 10.99
CA GLN A 31 -6.82 17.83 10.00
C GLN A 31 -8.05 17.16 9.38
N LEU A 32 -9.02 16.76 10.21
CA LEU A 32 -10.30 16.21 9.75
C LEU A 32 -11.07 17.22 8.91
N TRP A 33 -11.08 18.49 9.29
CA TRP A 33 -11.76 19.55 8.55
C TRP A 33 -11.10 19.84 7.20
N GLN A 34 -9.77 19.89 7.15
CA GLN A 34 -9.01 20.07 5.91
C GLN A 34 -9.22 18.89 4.96
N ALA A 35 -9.13 17.66 5.47
CA ALA A 35 -9.44 16.46 4.70
C ALA A 35 -10.88 16.48 4.18
N PHE A 36 -11.84 16.91 5.00
CA PHE A 36 -13.23 17.07 4.59
C PHE A 36 -13.42 18.13 3.49
N GLN A 37 -12.78 19.29 3.62
CA GLN A 37 -12.84 20.34 2.58
C GLN A 37 -12.20 19.90 1.26
N MET A 38 -11.07 19.20 1.33
CA MET A 38 -10.42 18.60 0.16
C MET A 38 -11.37 17.60 -0.51
N GLN A 39 -11.92 16.66 0.27
CA GLN A 39 -12.82 15.64 -0.25
C GLN A 39 -14.11 16.22 -0.85
N ARG A 40 -14.70 17.24 -0.21
CA ARG A 40 -15.92 17.90 -0.70
C ARG A 40 -15.71 18.59 -2.05
N LYS A 41 -14.53 19.19 -2.29
CA LYS A 41 -14.20 19.81 -3.57
C LYS A 41 -14.09 18.78 -4.69
N GLU A 42 -13.60 17.60 -4.35
CA GLU A 42 -13.30 16.52 -5.28
C GLU A 42 -14.55 15.70 -5.61
N ASP A 43 -15.40 15.49 -4.61
CA ASP A 43 -16.57 14.64 -4.73
C ASP A 43 -17.85 15.42 -4.43
N LYS A 44 -18.33 16.15 -5.44
CA LYS A 44 -19.55 16.96 -5.36
C LYS A 44 -20.80 16.12 -5.05
N LEU A 45 -20.78 14.83 -5.39
CA LEU A 45 -21.88 13.89 -5.14
C LEU A 45 -21.86 13.29 -3.72
N LEU A 46 -20.75 13.40 -2.99
CA LEU A 46 -20.63 12.85 -1.64
C LEU A 46 -21.62 13.50 -0.67
N LEU A 47 -21.74 14.83 -0.71
CA LEU A 47 -22.58 15.58 0.23
C LEU A 47 -24.10 15.33 -0.01
N PRO A 48 -24.61 15.39 -1.25
CA PRO A 48 -25.99 15.00 -1.53
C PRO A 48 -26.32 13.55 -1.16
N LEU A 49 -25.40 12.61 -1.40
CA LEU A 49 -25.63 11.20 -1.04
C LEU A 49 -25.64 10.96 0.46
N MET A 50 -24.74 11.61 1.21
CA MET A 50 -24.72 11.50 2.66
C MET A 50 -25.97 12.11 3.29
N ILE A 51 -26.37 13.30 2.83
CA ILE A 51 -27.60 13.96 3.28
C ILE A 51 -28.82 13.13 2.89
N GLY A 52 -28.87 12.64 1.64
CA GLY A 52 -29.95 11.78 1.16
C GLY A 52 -30.08 10.49 1.94
N ALA A 53 -28.98 9.81 2.27
CA ALA A 53 -28.99 8.61 3.10
C ALA A 53 -29.40 8.91 4.55
N PHE A 54 -28.87 9.99 5.13
CA PHE A 54 -29.20 10.41 6.50
C PHE A 54 -30.69 10.76 6.63
N VAL A 55 -31.16 11.68 5.78
CA VAL A 55 -32.56 12.14 5.78
C VAL A 55 -33.48 11.00 5.37
N GLY A 56 -33.11 10.20 4.36
CA GLY A 56 -33.90 9.06 3.92
C GLY A 56 -34.14 8.05 5.05
N ILE A 57 -33.10 7.66 5.78
CA ILE A 57 -33.24 6.72 6.91
C ILE A 57 -34.05 7.34 8.05
N ALA A 58 -33.80 8.62 8.38
CA ALA A 58 -34.55 9.30 9.42
C ALA A 58 -36.04 9.41 9.08
N VAL A 59 -36.38 9.76 7.84
CA VAL A 59 -37.77 9.84 7.34
C VAL A 59 -38.43 8.47 7.33
N VAL A 60 -37.76 7.44 6.81
CA VAL A 60 -38.30 6.07 6.77
C VAL A 60 -38.63 5.57 8.18
N LEU A 61 -37.70 5.73 9.14
CA LEU A 61 -37.94 5.29 10.51
C LEU A 61 -38.97 6.15 11.24
N PHE A 62 -39.05 7.43 10.93
CA PHE A 62 -40.12 8.30 11.45
C PHE A 62 -41.49 7.88 10.93
N VAL A 63 -41.63 7.58 9.63
CA VAL A 63 -42.89 7.09 9.02
C VAL A 63 -43.28 5.74 9.59
N ILE A 64 -42.33 4.82 9.76
CA ILE A 64 -42.58 3.55 10.46
C ILE A 64 -43.09 3.83 11.89
N GLY A 65 -42.42 4.73 12.61
CA GLY A 65 -42.81 5.16 13.94
C GLY A 65 -44.21 5.78 14.00
N LEU A 66 -44.64 6.51 12.96
CA LEU A 66 -46.00 7.05 12.87
C LEU A 66 -47.05 5.95 12.76
N ILE A 67 -46.78 4.91 11.96
CA ILE A 67 -47.69 3.76 11.78
C ILE A 67 -47.88 3.00 13.10
N VAL A 68 -46.83 2.88 13.91
CA VAL A 68 -46.86 2.19 15.21
C VAL A 68 -47.11 3.10 16.42
N HIS A 69 -47.39 4.40 16.19
CA HIS A 69 -47.54 5.43 17.24
C HIS A 69 -46.33 5.60 18.20
N LEU A 70 -45.12 5.24 17.75
CA LEU A 70 -43.85 5.39 18.48
C LEU A 70 -42.88 6.34 17.77
N GLN A 71 -43.37 7.31 17.00
CA GLN A 71 -42.55 8.21 16.17
C GLN A 71 -41.43 8.92 16.94
N TRP A 72 -41.66 9.30 18.20
CA TRP A 72 -40.66 9.95 19.06
C TRP A 72 -39.56 9.00 19.54
N PHE A 73 -39.82 7.70 19.58
CA PHE A 73 -38.82 6.67 19.88
C PHE A 73 -37.99 6.33 18.64
N PHE A 74 -38.63 6.19 17.47
CA PHE A 74 -37.94 5.85 16.23
C PHE A 74 -37.13 7.01 15.63
N LEU A 75 -37.48 8.26 15.92
CA LEU A 75 -36.75 9.43 15.44
C LEU A 75 -35.27 9.46 15.87
N PRO A 76 -34.91 9.38 17.17
CA PRO A 76 -33.51 9.36 17.58
C PRO A 76 -32.76 8.14 17.07
N VAL A 77 -33.41 6.97 16.99
CA VAL A 77 -32.84 5.75 16.40
C VAL A 77 -32.52 5.96 14.92
N GLY A 78 -33.43 6.59 14.17
CA GLY A 78 -33.22 6.89 12.75
C GLY A 78 -32.16 7.94 12.50
N LEU A 79 -32.02 8.95 13.35
CA LEU A 79 -30.92 9.90 13.27
C LEU A 79 -29.57 9.22 13.53
N LEU A 80 -29.48 8.35 14.53
CA LEU A 80 -28.23 7.61 14.83
C LEU A 80 -27.86 6.65 13.70
N LEU A 81 -28.82 5.87 13.20
CA LEU A 81 -28.60 4.96 12.07
C LEU A 81 -28.28 5.71 10.78
N GLY A 82 -28.98 6.81 10.51
CA GLY A 82 -28.71 7.69 9.38
C GLY A 82 -27.29 8.25 9.43
N ALA A 83 -26.84 8.70 10.62
CA ALA A 83 -25.48 9.22 10.80
C ALA A 83 -24.42 8.14 10.58
N LEU A 84 -24.67 6.92 11.10
CA LEU A 84 -23.79 5.77 10.89
C LEU A 84 -23.65 5.42 9.41
N VAL A 85 -24.78 5.34 8.68
CA VAL A 85 -24.75 5.02 7.25
C VAL A 85 -24.06 6.11 6.45
N ALA A 86 -24.33 7.39 6.75
CA ALA A 86 -23.62 8.50 6.12
C ALA A 86 -22.10 8.43 6.36
N PHE A 87 -21.67 8.04 7.56
CA PHE A 87 -20.25 7.83 7.88
C PHE A 87 -19.63 6.65 7.11
N ILE A 88 -20.36 5.54 6.95
CA ILE A 88 -19.91 4.40 6.14
C ILE A 88 -19.75 4.79 4.66
N ILE A 89 -20.72 5.54 4.11
CA ILE A 89 -20.66 6.06 2.73
C ILE A 89 -19.44 6.96 2.56
N PHE A 90 -19.22 7.88 3.52
CA PHE A 90 -18.04 8.75 3.54
C PHE A 90 -16.74 7.94 3.49
N GLY A 91 -16.54 7.00 4.41
CA GLY A 91 -15.32 6.19 4.51
C GLY A 91 -15.05 5.38 3.24
N ARG A 92 -16.09 4.71 2.70
CA ARG A 92 -15.96 3.93 1.46
C ARG A 92 -15.61 4.79 0.24
N ARG A 93 -16.12 6.01 0.19
CA ARG A 93 -15.91 6.92 -0.94
C ARG A 93 -14.56 7.62 -0.88
N VAL A 94 -14.10 7.98 0.32
CA VAL A 94 -12.72 8.43 0.56
C VAL A 94 -11.72 7.39 0.07
N GLN A 95 -11.88 6.13 0.48
CA GLN A 95 -11.02 5.05 0.01
C GLN A 95 -11.02 4.95 -1.53
N ARG A 96 -12.21 4.96 -2.15
CA ARG A 96 -12.33 4.88 -3.62
C ARG A 96 -11.59 6.02 -4.32
N ASN A 97 -11.73 7.25 -3.85
CA ASN A 97 -11.12 8.42 -4.50
C ASN A 97 -9.59 8.44 -4.31
N VAL A 98 -9.07 8.00 -3.16
CA VAL A 98 -7.63 7.87 -2.93
C VAL A 98 -7.02 6.85 -3.89
N TYR A 99 -7.62 5.67 -4.04
CA TYR A 99 -7.13 4.67 -5.00
C TYR A 99 -7.26 5.15 -6.45
N ALA A 100 -8.36 5.81 -6.82
CA ALA A 100 -8.55 6.34 -8.16
C ALA A 100 -7.55 7.45 -8.54
N ARG A 101 -6.96 8.12 -7.56
CA ARG A 101 -5.88 9.11 -7.76
C ARG A 101 -4.51 8.49 -7.86
N ALA A 102 -4.29 7.44 -7.08
CA ALA A 102 -3.10 6.63 -7.18
C ALA A 102 -3.06 5.89 -8.53
N GLU A 103 -4.21 5.51 -9.08
CA GLU A 103 -4.35 4.99 -10.44
C GLU A 103 -3.91 6.05 -11.47
N GLY A 104 -2.69 5.91 -12.01
CA GLY A 104 -2.09 6.82 -12.99
C GLY A 104 -0.93 7.66 -12.48
N GLN A 105 -0.62 7.60 -11.18
CA GLN A 105 0.62 8.16 -10.64
C GLN A 105 1.71 7.09 -10.61
N ALA A 106 2.87 7.41 -11.20
CA ALA A 106 4.04 6.55 -11.19
C ALA A 106 4.44 6.14 -9.76
N GLY A 107 4.51 4.83 -9.51
CA GLY A 107 4.91 4.25 -8.23
C GLY A 107 3.74 3.98 -7.27
N ALA A 108 2.51 4.17 -7.71
CA ALA A 108 1.32 3.86 -6.92
C ALA A 108 1.19 2.35 -6.63
N ALA A 109 1.64 1.49 -7.56
CA ALA A 109 1.72 0.06 -7.34
C ALA A 109 2.65 -0.27 -6.17
N ALA A 110 3.82 0.36 -6.13
CA ALA A 110 4.82 0.17 -5.10
C ALA A 110 4.23 0.44 -3.71
N TRP A 111 3.50 1.55 -3.55
CA TRP A 111 2.82 1.90 -2.31
C TRP A 111 1.75 0.86 -1.90
N VAL A 112 0.94 0.37 -2.84
CA VAL A 112 -0.06 -0.67 -2.52
C VAL A 112 0.61 -1.97 -2.11
N LEU A 113 1.70 -2.34 -2.78
CA LEU A 113 2.45 -3.55 -2.48
C LEU A 113 3.11 -3.49 -1.09
N ASP A 114 3.67 -2.35 -0.69
CA ASP A 114 4.24 -2.19 0.66
C ASP A 114 3.21 -2.30 1.78
N ASN A 115 1.96 -1.92 1.49
CA ASN A 115 0.86 -2.02 2.45
C ASN A 115 0.22 -3.42 2.50
N LEU A 116 0.75 -4.42 1.79
CA LEU A 116 0.25 -5.78 1.85
C LEU A 116 0.43 -6.39 3.24
N GLN A 117 -0.67 -6.82 3.83
CA GLN A 117 -0.66 -7.51 5.12
C GLN A 117 -0.40 -9.01 4.92
N GLY A 118 0.51 -9.57 5.72
CA GLY A 118 0.80 -11.01 5.76
C GLY A 118 2.24 -11.37 5.40
N LYS A 119 2.45 -12.63 5.03
CA LYS A 119 3.77 -13.16 4.64
C LYS A 119 4.04 -12.83 3.17
N TRP A 120 4.31 -11.56 2.90
CA TRP A 120 4.74 -11.07 1.60
C TRP A 120 6.16 -10.51 1.72
N ARG A 121 6.96 -10.63 0.67
CA ARG A 121 8.26 -9.98 0.52
C ARG A 121 8.21 -9.17 -0.75
N VAL A 122 8.30 -7.85 -0.61
CA VAL A 122 8.17 -6.93 -1.74
C VAL A 122 9.54 -6.35 -2.05
N THR A 123 9.94 -6.42 -3.31
CA THR A 123 11.09 -5.71 -3.86
C THR A 123 10.58 -4.75 -4.92
N GLN A 124 10.67 -3.46 -4.65
CA GLN A 124 10.22 -2.43 -5.57
C GLN A 124 11.24 -2.17 -6.67
N GLY A 125 10.78 -1.81 -7.87
CA GLY A 125 11.64 -1.27 -8.93
C GLY A 125 12.74 -2.21 -9.40
N VAL A 126 12.46 -3.51 -9.50
CA VAL A 126 13.43 -4.52 -9.98
C VAL A 126 13.87 -4.22 -11.41
N ALA A 127 12.97 -3.70 -12.22
CA ALA A 127 13.27 -3.05 -13.48
C ALA A 127 12.45 -1.76 -13.57
N ALA A 128 13.05 -0.69 -14.05
CA ALA A 128 12.37 0.58 -14.28
C ALA A 128 12.92 1.25 -15.54
N THR A 129 12.08 2.06 -16.19
CA THR A 129 12.46 2.89 -17.33
C THR A 129 12.45 4.37 -16.96
N THR A 130 13.03 5.22 -17.82
CA THR A 130 12.98 6.67 -17.65
C THR A 130 11.58 7.24 -17.91
N GLN A 131 10.71 6.47 -18.56
CA GLN A 131 9.30 6.80 -18.84
C GLN A 131 8.35 6.42 -17.70
N LEU A 132 8.90 6.22 -16.49
CA LEU A 132 8.13 5.88 -15.29
C LEU A 132 7.38 4.54 -15.39
N ASP A 133 7.81 3.63 -16.26
CA ASP A 133 7.35 2.24 -16.22
C ASP A 133 8.21 1.47 -15.22
N ALA A 134 7.58 0.66 -14.37
CA ALA A 134 8.26 -0.10 -13.34
C ALA A 134 7.72 -1.52 -13.22
N VAL A 135 8.62 -2.45 -12.88
CA VAL A 135 8.28 -3.81 -12.50
C VAL A 135 8.71 -4.02 -11.05
N HIS A 136 7.72 -4.34 -10.22
CA HIS A 136 7.89 -4.72 -8.84
C HIS A 136 7.81 -6.24 -8.73
N ARG A 137 8.55 -6.80 -7.78
CA ARG A 137 8.52 -8.24 -7.50
C ARG A 137 7.95 -8.47 -6.12
N VAL A 138 7.03 -9.40 -6.04
CA VAL A 138 6.39 -9.83 -4.80
C VAL A 138 6.60 -11.33 -4.67
N ILE A 139 7.14 -11.77 -3.54
CA ILE A 139 7.28 -13.18 -3.20
C ILE A 139 6.25 -13.47 -2.10
N GLY A 140 5.44 -14.50 -2.33
CA GLY A 140 4.41 -14.94 -1.40
C GLY A 140 4.18 -16.43 -1.51
N LEU A 141 3.19 -16.93 -0.77
CA LEU A 141 2.78 -18.34 -0.83
C LEU A 141 2.33 -18.83 -2.22
N PRO A 142 1.82 -17.97 -3.12
CA PRO A 142 1.58 -18.40 -4.50
C PRO A 142 2.85 -18.69 -5.32
N GLY A 143 3.98 -18.12 -4.95
CA GLY A 143 5.21 -18.14 -5.75
C GLY A 143 5.79 -16.75 -5.93
N VAL A 144 6.37 -16.49 -7.10
CA VAL A 144 6.86 -15.16 -7.48
C VAL A 144 5.83 -14.45 -8.34
N ILE A 145 5.56 -13.19 -8.04
CA ILE A 145 4.60 -12.37 -8.75
C ILE A 145 5.32 -11.12 -9.23
N LEU A 146 5.30 -10.89 -10.53
CA LEU A 146 5.82 -9.69 -11.16
C LEU A 146 4.66 -8.75 -11.45
N VAL A 147 4.69 -7.59 -10.82
CA VAL A 147 3.64 -6.58 -10.93
C VAL A 147 4.22 -5.41 -11.70
N ALA A 148 3.70 -5.15 -12.88
CA ALA A 148 4.14 -4.05 -13.72
C ALA A 148 3.16 -2.88 -13.69
N GLU A 149 3.71 -1.67 -13.66
CA GLU A 149 3.00 -0.40 -13.72
C GLU A 149 3.56 0.40 -14.91
N GLY A 150 2.68 1.00 -15.72
CA GLY A 150 3.07 1.81 -16.88
C GLY A 150 2.30 1.46 -18.15
N SER A 151 2.84 1.82 -19.31
CA SER A 151 2.17 1.57 -20.59
C SER A 151 2.20 0.08 -20.97
N PRO A 152 1.06 -0.54 -21.35
CA PRO A 152 0.96 -1.98 -21.63
C PRO A 152 1.95 -2.51 -22.67
N SER A 153 2.27 -1.73 -23.70
CA SER A 153 3.21 -2.13 -24.76
C SER A 153 4.65 -2.19 -24.26
N ARG A 154 5.04 -1.27 -23.37
CA ARG A 154 6.42 -1.17 -22.83
C ARG A 154 6.64 -2.13 -21.67
N VAL A 155 5.65 -2.28 -20.79
CA VAL A 155 5.77 -3.18 -19.63
C VAL A 155 5.81 -4.66 -20.01
N LYS A 156 5.21 -5.07 -21.15
CA LYS A 156 5.29 -6.45 -21.64
C LYS A 156 6.71 -6.91 -21.88
N SER A 157 7.56 -6.07 -22.48
CA SER A 157 8.95 -6.43 -22.75
C SER A 157 9.77 -6.50 -21.45
N LEU A 158 9.55 -5.56 -20.52
CA LEU A 158 10.18 -5.55 -19.19
C LEU A 158 9.79 -6.79 -18.38
N LEU A 159 8.50 -7.15 -18.35
CA LEU A 159 7.99 -8.35 -17.70
C LEU A 159 8.61 -9.62 -18.29
N ALA A 160 8.68 -9.73 -19.62
CA ALA A 160 9.27 -10.89 -20.27
C ALA A 160 10.75 -11.08 -19.91
N GLN A 161 11.52 -9.99 -19.87
CA GLN A 161 12.92 -10.00 -19.46
C GLN A 161 13.06 -10.44 -18.00
N GLU A 162 12.28 -9.87 -17.10
CA GLU A 162 12.36 -10.17 -15.67
C GLU A 162 11.86 -11.58 -15.35
N LYS A 163 10.81 -12.05 -16.05
CA LYS A 163 10.30 -13.43 -15.97
C LYS A 163 11.38 -14.43 -16.38
N LYS A 164 12.09 -14.19 -17.49
CA LYS A 164 13.18 -15.06 -17.95
C LYS A 164 14.36 -15.07 -16.97
N LYS A 165 14.70 -13.95 -16.34
CA LYS A 165 15.75 -13.89 -15.31
C LYS A 165 15.34 -14.64 -14.05
N THR A 166 14.11 -14.42 -13.59
CA THR A 166 13.53 -15.04 -12.40
C THR A 166 13.43 -16.57 -12.58
N ALA A 167 12.92 -17.03 -13.73
CA ALA A 167 12.74 -18.45 -14.04
C ALA A 167 14.03 -19.28 -13.90
N ARG A 168 15.19 -18.71 -14.24
CA ARG A 168 16.49 -19.39 -14.10
C ARG A 168 16.86 -19.72 -12.65
N LEU A 169 16.27 -19.02 -11.67
CA LEU A 169 16.64 -19.12 -10.26
C LEU A 169 15.58 -19.85 -9.40
N VAL A 170 14.31 -19.68 -9.75
CA VAL A 170 13.19 -20.21 -8.95
C VAL A 170 12.76 -21.63 -9.37
N GLY A 171 13.28 -22.13 -10.49
CA GLY A 171 13.01 -23.47 -11.00
C GLY A 171 11.52 -23.65 -11.28
N ASP A 172 10.93 -24.70 -10.70
CA ASP A 172 9.54 -25.09 -10.92
C ASP A 172 8.50 -24.23 -10.18
N THR A 173 8.95 -23.18 -9.48
CA THR A 173 8.04 -22.30 -8.74
C THR A 173 7.21 -21.45 -9.71
N PRO A 174 5.88 -21.38 -9.57
CA PRO A 174 5.04 -20.54 -10.41
C PRO A 174 5.44 -19.07 -10.41
N ILE A 175 5.47 -18.48 -11.61
CA ILE A 175 5.71 -17.05 -11.82
C ILE A 175 4.47 -16.43 -12.46
N TYR A 176 3.82 -15.53 -11.73
CA TYR A 176 2.65 -14.78 -12.19
C TYR A 176 3.08 -13.41 -12.69
N ASP A 177 2.50 -12.96 -13.80
CA ASP A 177 2.65 -11.62 -14.36
C ASP A 177 1.32 -10.87 -14.25
N ILE A 178 1.38 -9.66 -13.70
CA ILE A 178 0.22 -8.79 -13.51
C ILE A 178 0.58 -7.41 -14.05
N VAL A 179 -0.25 -6.88 -14.95
CA VAL A 179 -0.14 -5.50 -15.42
C VAL A 179 -1.23 -4.68 -14.73
N ILE A 180 -0.83 -3.57 -14.14
CA ILE A 180 -1.75 -2.63 -13.49
C ILE A 180 -2.32 -1.67 -14.52
N GLY A 181 -3.64 -1.47 -14.44
CA GLY A 181 -4.36 -0.44 -15.16
C GLY A 181 -5.84 -0.81 -15.32
N ASN A 182 -6.54 -0.08 -16.21
CA ASN A 182 -8.00 -0.10 -16.30
C ASN A 182 -8.54 -0.74 -17.58
N ASP A 183 -7.67 -1.18 -18.50
CA ASP A 183 -8.09 -1.83 -19.74
C ASP A 183 -8.33 -3.33 -19.55
N GLU A 184 -8.84 -3.98 -20.58
CA GLU A 184 -9.05 -5.44 -20.58
C GLU A 184 -7.75 -6.21 -20.31
N GLY A 185 -7.84 -7.21 -19.43
CA GLY A 185 -6.70 -8.04 -19.02
C GLY A 185 -5.75 -7.37 -18.02
N GLN A 186 -6.02 -6.12 -17.60
CA GLN A 186 -5.26 -5.44 -16.56
C GLN A 186 -5.99 -5.52 -15.21
N VAL A 187 -5.23 -5.39 -14.13
CA VAL A 187 -5.78 -5.37 -12.78
C VAL A 187 -5.80 -3.93 -12.27
N PRO A 188 -6.97 -3.37 -11.92
CA PRO A 188 -7.04 -2.03 -11.36
C PRO A 188 -6.34 -2.01 -10.00
N LEU A 189 -5.68 -0.89 -9.68
CA LEU A 189 -4.86 -0.75 -8.48
C LEU A 189 -5.68 -1.05 -7.20
N LYS A 190 -6.93 -0.57 -7.14
CA LYS A 190 -7.85 -0.86 -6.03
C LYS A 190 -8.11 -2.37 -5.84
N GLY A 191 -8.03 -3.15 -6.91
CA GLY A 191 -8.26 -4.60 -6.92
C GLY A 191 -7.02 -5.44 -6.69
N LEU A 192 -5.82 -4.85 -6.75
CA LEU A 192 -4.54 -5.57 -6.76
C LEU A 192 -4.38 -6.52 -5.56
N GLN A 193 -4.54 -6.02 -4.34
CA GLN A 193 -4.41 -6.83 -3.12
C GLN A 193 -5.37 -8.02 -3.11
N ARG A 194 -6.62 -7.82 -3.55
CA ARG A 194 -7.63 -8.88 -3.62
C ARG A 194 -7.29 -9.91 -4.71
N HIS A 195 -6.70 -9.47 -5.81
CA HIS A 195 -6.24 -10.36 -6.88
C HIS A 195 -5.07 -11.23 -6.39
N LEU A 196 -4.07 -10.65 -5.73
CA LEU A 196 -2.92 -11.37 -5.18
C LEU A 196 -3.31 -12.43 -4.14
N THR A 197 -4.24 -12.09 -3.24
CA THR A 197 -4.69 -13.00 -2.17
C THR A 197 -5.57 -14.15 -2.66
N LYS A 198 -6.15 -14.04 -3.86
CA LYS A 198 -6.93 -15.13 -4.49
C LYS A 198 -6.08 -16.19 -5.20
N LEU A 199 -4.80 -15.91 -5.44
CA LEU A 199 -3.92 -16.87 -6.08
C LEU A 199 -3.74 -18.13 -5.20
N PRO A 200 -3.64 -19.33 -5.80
CA PRO A 200 -3.48 -20.57 -5.05
C PRO A 200 -2.16 -20.57 -4.28
N ARG A 201 -2.12 -21.26 -3.15
CA ARG A 201 -0.93 -21.40 -2.31
C ARG A 201 -0.10 -22.57 -2.83
N ASN A 202 0.94 -22.28 -3.60
CA ASN A 202 1.77 -23.30 -4.25
C ASN A 202 3.06 -23.63 -3.50
N ILE A 203 3.55 -22.70 -2.67
CA ILE A 203 4.80 -22.85 -1.93
C ILE A 203 4.62 -22.59 -0.43
N ASP A 204 5.54 -23.14 0.37
CA ASP A 204 5.63 -22.91 1.80
C ASP A 204 6.59 -21.75 2.12
N THR A 205 6.64 -21.35 3.40
CA THR A 205 7.47 -20.21 3.82
C THR A 205 8.96 -20.48 3.71
N LYS A 206 9.41 -21.73 3.91
CA LYS A 206 10.83 -22.07 3.74
C LYS A 206 11.27 -21.90 2.29
N ARG A 207 10.43 -22.33 1.34
CA ARG A 207 10.70 -22.12 -0.09
C ARG A 207 10.70 -20.64 -0.44
N MET A 208 9.84 -19.82 0.17
CA MET A 208 9.88 -18.37 -0.01
C MET A 208 11.24 -17.78 0.41
N ASP A 209 11.76 -18.12 1.59
CA ASP A 209 13.03 -17.59 2.08
C ASP A 209 14.21 -18.02 1.17
N LEU A 210 14.19 -19.27 0.67
CA LEU A 210 15.17 -19.75 -0.31
C LEU A 210 15.12 -18.97 -1.63
N ILE A 211 13.91 -18.66 -2.12
CA ILE A 211 13.72 -17.89 -3.35
C ILE A 211 14.19 -16.45 -3.15
N GLU A 212 13.86 -15.83 -2.02
CA GLU A 212 14.30 -14.49 -1.67
C GLU A 212 15.83 -14.40 -1.61
N GLY A 213 16.49 -15.38 -0.97
CA GLY A 213 17.96 -15.46 -0.92
C GLY A 213 18.62 -15.61 -2.31
N ARG A 214 18.04 -16.41 -3.21
CA ARG A 214 18.56 -16.57 -4.58
C ARG A 214 18.38 -15.30 -5.43
N LEU A 215 17.24 -14.63 -5.28
CA LEU A 215 16.91 -13.43 -6.06
C LEU A 215 17.66 -12.19 -5.55
N SER A 216 17.87 -12.06 -4.24
CA SER A 216 18.64 -10.94 -3.66
C SER A 216 20.11 -10.97 -4.11
N ALA A 217 20.72 -12.15 -4.22
CA ALA A 217 22.07 -12.32 -4.74
C ALA A 217 22.22 -11.84 -6.21
N LEU A 218 21.14 -11.84 -7.00
CA LEU A 218 21.15 -11.34 -8.37
C LEU A 218 21.02 -9.82 -8.42
N ALA A 219 20.28 -9.20 -7.49
CA ALA A 219 20.19 -7.74 -7.37
C ALA A 219 21.55 -7.10 -7.08
N THR A 220 22.40 -7.75 -6.28
CA THR A 220 23.76 -7.27 -5.98
C THR A 220 24.71 -7.31 -7.18
N ARG A 221 24.40 -8.11 -8.21
CA ARG A 221 25.18 -8.16 -9.47
C ARG A 221 24.74 -7.14 -10.52
N GLY A 222 23.64 -6.42 -10.29
CA GLY A 222 23.05 -5.47 -11.24
C GLY A 222 22.79 -4.07 -10.68
N GLY A 223 23.34 -3.74 -9.50
CA GLY A 223 23.25 -2.39 -8.96
C GLY A 223 23.84 -1.34 -9.92
N PRO A 224 23.42 -0.06 -9.83
CA PRO A 224 24.02 1.00 -10.62
C PRO A 224 25.53 0.90 -10.45
N ALA A 225 26.27 0.84 -11.56
CA ALA A 225 27.71 0.98 -11.47
C ALA A 225 27.95 2.25 -10.66
N LEU A 226 28.48 2.11 -9.43
CA LEU A 226 29.00 3.26 -8.71
C LEU A 226 29.85 4.01 -9.73
N PRO A 227 29.63 5.33 -9.95
CA PRO A 227 30.53 6.08 -10.81
C PRO A 227 31.90 5.85 -10.22
N LYS A 228 32.73 5.10 -10.93
CA LYS A 228 34.09 4.86 -10.52
C LYS A 228 34.70 6.25 -10.51
N GLY A 229 34.86 6.80 -9.30
CA GLY A 229 35.56 8.05 -9.11
C GLY A 229 36.89 7.94 -9.85
N PRO A 230 37.41 9.06 -10.38
CA PRO A 230 38.60 9.04 -11.20
C PRO A 230 39.67 8.20 -10.50
N LEU A 231 40.04 7.09 -11.16
CA LEU A 231 41.06 6.19 -10.66
C LEU A 231 42.31 7.04 -10.41
N PRO A 232 42.91 7.01 -9.21
CA PRO A 232 44.14 7.75 -8.98
C PRO A 232 45.18 7.29 -9.99
N SER A 233 45.67 8.24 -10.78
CA SER A 233 46.72 8.05 -11.77
C SER A 233 48.00 7.62 -11.05
N GLY A 234 48.17 6.32 -10.83
CA GLY A 234 49.34 5.81 -10.13
C GLY A 234 49.29 4.35 -9.69
N ALA A 235 48.13 3.68 -9.68
CA ALA A 235 48.06 2.26 -9.33
C ALA A 235 48.55 1.37 -10.48
N LYS A 236 49.87 1.31 -10.66
CA LYS A 236 50.53 0.33 -11.53
C LYS A 236 50.11 -1.07 -11.08
N MET A 237 49.30 -1.76 -11.89
CA MET A 237 49.06 -3.19 -11.72
C MET A 237 50.42 -3.90 -11.86
N ARG A 238 50.96 -4.37 -10.73
CA ARG A 238 52.19 -5.16 -10.74
C ARG A 238 51.84 -6.52 -11.35
N GLY A 239 52.23 -6.70 -12.61
CA GLY A 239 51.91 -7.87 -13.41
C GLY A 239 52.34 -9.16 -12.71
N VAL A 240 51.36 -10.00 -12.37
CA VAL A 240 51.60 -11.39 -12.02
C VAL A 240 51.73 -12.16 -13.33
N GLN A 241 52.92 -12.09 -13.93
CA GLN A 241 53.30 -12.97 -15.02
C GLN A 241 54.54 -13.76 -14.63
N ARG A 242 54.36 -15.08 -14.73
CA ARG A 242 55.36 -16.15 -14.90
C ARG A 242 56.19 -16.53 -13.68
N THR A 243 55.84 -17.69 -13.13
CA THR A 243 56.86 -18.73 -12.92
C THR A 243 56.21 -20.11 -13.05
N ILE A 244 56.19 -20.59 -14.30
CA ILE A 244 56.11 -22.02 -14.60
C ILE A 244 57.43 -22.63 -14.10
N ARG A 245 57.37 -23.58 -13.17
CA ARG A 245 58.46 -24.56 -12.98
C ARG A 245 57.85 -25.96 -13.04
N ARG A 246 58.22 -26.69 -14.10
CA ARG A 246 58.08 -28.14 -14.19
C ARG A 246 58.88 -28.80 -13.08
N ARG A 247 58.34 -29.88 -12.53
CA ARG A 247 59.10 -31.05 -12.10
C ARG A 247 58.33 -32.28 -12.55
#